data_AF-F3GP84-F1
#
_entry.id   AF-F3GP84-F1
#
_cell.length_a   1.000
_cell.length_b   1.000
_cell.length_c   1.000
_cell.angle_alpha   90.00
_cell.angle_beta   90.00
_cell.angle_gamma   90.00
#
_symmetry.space_group_name_H-M   'P 1'
#
loop_
_entity.id
_entity.type
_entity.pdbx_description
1 polymer ?
#
loop_
_entity_poly.entity_id
_entity_poly.type
_entity_poly.pdbx_seq_one_letter_code
_entity_poly.pdbx_strand_id
1 'polypeptide(L)' 'SDILPSDIVITRSYDDLVLTLRGTTDQISVSSYFGSDGLSAYQLETIRFADGTSWSLDQVKSLAVLSTDGN' A
#
# COMPACT_ATOMS: atom_id res chain seq x y z
N SER A 1 -18.73 5.20 -8.05
CA SER A 1 -18.32 5.02 -6.64
C SER A 1 -16.86 5.32 -6.58
N ASP A 2 -16.47 6.26 -5.75
CA ASP A 2 -15.06 6.60 -5.55
C ASP A 2 -14.43 5.59 -4.57
N ILE A 3 -13.16 5.26 -4.79
CA ILE A 3 -12.38 4.42 -3.88
C ILE A 3 -11.69 5.34 -2.89
N LEU A 4 -12.07 5.25 -1.62
CA LEU A 4 -11.47 6.05 -0.56
C LEU A 4 -10.28 5.32 0.08
N PRO A 5 -9.36 6.06 0.72
CA PRO A 5 -8.26 5.46 1.48
C PRO A 5 -8.74 4.48 2.57
N SER A 6 -9.90 4.74 3.18
CA SER A 6 -10.51 3.87 4.19
C SER A 6 -11.00 2.54 3.63
N ASP A 7 -11.28 2.48 2.33
CA ASP A 7 -11.77 1.29 1.65
C ASP A 7 -10.62 0.35 1.27
N ILE A 8 -9.38 0.82 1.33
CA ILE A 8 -8.19 0.02 1.06
C ILE A 8 -7.64 -0.59 2.34
N VAL A 9 -7.39 -1.90 2.30
CA VAL A 9 -6.59 -2.63 3.27
C VAL A 9 -5.19 -2.76 2.71
N ILE A 10 -4.21 -2.25 3.46
CA ILE A 10 -2.80 -2.40 3.14
C ILE A 10 -2.25 -3.59 3.90
N THR A 11 -1.60 -4.50 3.18
CA THR A 11 -0.91 -5.66 3.75
C THR A 11 0.48 -5.77 3.15
N ARG A 12 1.42 -6.25 3.96
CA ARG A 12 2.76 -6.63 3.51
C ARG A 12 2.81 -8.14 3.36
N SER A 13 3.21 -8.62 2.19
CA SER A 13 3.45 -10.04 1.93
C SER A 13 4.91 -10.22 1.52
N TYR A 14 5.74 -10.73 2.43
CA TYR A 14 7.20 -10.74 2.27
C TYR A 14 7.74 -9.34 1.92
N ASP A 15 8.25 -9.13 0.71
CA ASP A 15 8.74 -7.84 0.22
C ASP A 15 7.74 -7.12 -0.69
N ASP A 16 6.55 -7.68 -0.84
CA ASP A 16 5.50 -7.14 -1.70
C ASP A 16 4.50 -6.32 -0.88
N LEU A 17 4.02 -5.24 -1.50
CA LEU A 17 2.89 -4.47 -0.99
C LEU A 17 1.62 -4.98 -1.66
N VAL A 18 0.61 -5.31 -0.86
CA VAL A 18 -0.68 -5.75 -1.34
C VAL A 18 -1.76 -4.80 -0.84
N LEU A 19 -2.46 -4.15 -1.78
CA LEU A 19 -3.57 -3.25 -1.54
C LEU A 19 -4.86 -3.97 -1.95
N THR A 20 -5.77 -4.19 -1.02
CA THR A 20 -7.04 -4.89 -1.29
C THR A 20 -8.20 -3.95 -1.04
N LEU A 21 -9.19 -3.93 -1.93
CA LEU A 21 -10.43 -3.20 -1.72
C LEU A 21 -11.34 -3.99 -0.77
N ARG A 22 -11.80 -3.36 0.33
CA ARG A 22 -12.68 -4.02 1.31
C ARG A 22 -13.97 -4.49 0.66
N GLY A 23 -14.31 -5.75 0.91
CA GLY A 23 -15.57 -6.34 0.45
C GLY A 23 -15.55 -6.78 -1.02
N THR A 24 -14.41 -6.72 -1.71
CA THR A 24 -14.25 -7.29 -3.06
C THR A 24 -13.03 -8.22 -3.11
N THR A 25 -12.81 -8.86 -4.27
CA THR A 25 -11.59 -9.64 -4.56
C THR A 25 -10.56 -8.82 -5.32
N ASP A 26 -10.78 -7.52 -5.49
CA ASP A 26 -9.88 -6.65 -6.24
C ASP A 26 -8.64 -6.36 -5.38
N GLN A 27 -7.48 -6.69 -5.92
CA GLN A 27 -6.20 -6.42 -5.29
C GLN A 27 -5.18 -5.87 -6.29
N ILE A 28 -4.31 -5.02 -5.78
CA ILE A 28 -3.10 -4.56 -6.46
C ILE A 28 -1.92 -5.07 -5.67
N SER A 29 -1.02 -5.79 -6.32
CA SER A 29 0.22 -6.28 -5.72
C SER A 29 1.41 -5.60 -6.40
N VAL A 30 2.24 -4.94 -5.60
CA VAL A 30 3.46 -4.28 -6.04
C VAL A 30 4.63 -5.11 -5.53
N SER A 31 5.24 -5.85 -6.45
CA SER A 31 6.34 -6.75 -6.12
C SER A 31 7.61 -6.01 -5.75
N SER A 32 8.36 -6.55 -4.78
CA SER A 32 9.60 -5.98 -4.26
C SER A 32 9.47 -4.53 -3.77
N TYR A 33 8.27 -4.12 -3.34
CA TYR A 33 8.01 -2.77 -2.82
C TYR A 33 8.84 -2.44 -1.57
N PHE A 34 9.02 -3.43 -0.69
CA PHE A 34 9.88 -3.34 0.49
C PHE A 34 11.29 -3.88 0.22
N GLY A 35 11.51 -4.51 -0.93
CA GLY A 35 12.81 -4.98 -1.36
C GLY A 35 13.72 -3.78 -1.61
N SER A 36 14.87 -3.72 -0.93
CA SER A 36 15.86 -2.64 -0.95
C SER A 36 15.61 -1.40 -0.06
N ASP A 37 14.87 -1.51 1.06
CA ASP A 37 14.86 -0.53 2.18
C ASP A 37 14.63 0.97 1.84
N GLY A 38 14.26 1.33 0.61
CA GLY A 38 14.23 2.74 0.18
C GLY A 38 15.43 3.22 -0.64
N LEU A 39 16.40 2.37 -0.98
CA LEU A 39 17.68 2.79 -1.59
C LEU A 39 17.72 2.75 -3.12
N SER A 40 16.70 2.25 -3.81
CA SER A 40 16.65 2.24 -5.27
C SER A 40 15.87 3.43 -5.82
N ALA A 41 16.45 4.18 -6.76
CA ALA A 41 15.93 5.43 -7.32
C ALA A 41 14.63 5.29 -8.16
N TYR A 42 13.91 4.17 -8.06
CA TYR A 42 12.76 3.79 -8.91
C TYR A 42 11.58 3.24 -8.09
N GLN A 43 11.28 3.85 -6.95
CA GLN A 43 10.15 3.42 -6.11
C GLN A 43 8.88 4.20 -6.45
N LEU A 44 7.74 3.52 -6.40
CA LEU A 44 6.39 4.06 -6.57
C LEU A 44 6.21 5.36 -5.75
N GLU A 45 6.05 6.49 -6.41
CA GLU A 45 6.23 7.81 -5.79
C GLU A 45 5.05 8.23 -4.91
N THR A 46 3.82 7.83 -5.24
CA THR A 46 2.59 8.23 -4.51
C THR A 46 1.41 7.34 -4.89
N ILE A 47 0.58 6.95 -3.90
CA ILE A 47 -0.75 6.39 -4.16
C ILE A 47 -1.76 7.55 -4.08
N ARG A 48 -2.54 7.79 -5.14
CA ARG A 48 -3.56 8.85 -5.16
C ARG A 48 -4.95 8.23 -5.24
N PHE A 49 -5.83 8.75 -4.40
CA PHE A 49 -7.23 8.35 -4.31
C PHE A 49 -8.12 9.34 -5.04
N ALA A 50 -9.34 8.91 -5.34
CA ALA A 50 -10.30 9.72 -6.09
C ALA A 50 -10.78 10.97 -5.32
N ASP A 51 -10.68 10.95 -3.98
CA ASP A 51 -10.97 12.08 -3.09
C ASP A 51 -9.86 13.15 -3.07
N GLY A 52 -8.75 12.92 -3.78
CA GLY A 52 -7.57 13.78 -3.78
C GLY A 52 -6.59 13.49 -2.65
N THR A 53 -6.88 12.52 -1.78
CA THR A 53 -5.93 12.03 -0.77
C THR A 53 -4.76 11.35 -1.47
N SER A 54 -3.55 11.57 -0.93
CA SER A 54 -2.35 10.92 -1.41
C SER A 54 -1.57 10.30 -0.25
N TRP A 55 -1.05 9.10 -0.47
CA TRP A 55 -0.11 8.46 0.44
C TRP A 55 1.30 8.50 -0.14
N SER A 56 2.23 9.06 0.63
CA SER A 56 3.66 9.00 0.34
C SER A 56 4.25 7.63 0.67
N LEU A 57 5.45 7.35 0.16
CA LEU A 57 6.19 6.13 0.44
C LEU A 57 6.30 5.84 1.95
N ASP A 58 6.68 6.84 2.75
CA ASP A 58 6.85 6.70 4.20
C ASP A 58 5.53 6.40 4.91
N GLN A 59 4.43 7.00 4.44
CA GLN A 59 3.10 6.70 4.97
C GLN A 59 2.67 5.27 4.66
N VAL A 60 2.86 4.81 3.42
CA VAL A 60 2.53 3.42 3.04
C VAL A 60 3.38 2.42 3.83
N LYS A 61 4.68 2.70 4.01
CA LYS A 61 5.55 1.87 4.86
C LYS A 61 5.05 1.80 6.29
N SER A 62 4.71 2.94 6.89
CA SER A 62 4.18 3.01 8.25
C SER A 62 2.85 2.25 8.39
N LEU A 63 1.92 2.46 7.45
CA LEU A 63 0.63 1.77 7.43
C LEU A 63 0.78 0.26 7.24
N ALA A 64 1.70 -0.19 6.38
CA ALA A 64 1.96 -1.61 6.15
C ALA A 64 2.62 -2.30 7.36
N VAL A 65 3.46 -1.58 8.12
CA VAL A 65 4.04 -2.07 9.39
C VAL A 65 2.97 -2.13 10.49
N LEU A 66 2.07 -1.16 10.57
CA LEU A 66 0.95 -1.21 11.53
C LEU A 66 -0.03 -2.36 11.24
N SER A 67 -0.19 -2.74 9.97
CA SER A 67 -1.02 -3.88 9.57
C SER A 67 -0.40 -5.26 9.86
N THR A 68 0.86 -5.36 10.32
CA THR A 68 1.44 -6.67 10.67
C THR A 68 0.92 -7.25 11.99
N ASP A 69 0.10 -6.52 12.75
CA ASP A 69 -0.56 -7.01 13.97
C ASP A 69 -1.83 -7.82 13.64
N GLY A 70 -1.65 -8.87 12.85
CA GLY A 70 -2.64 -9.88 12.54
C GLY A 70 -2.02 -11.27 12.60
N ASN A 71 -1.41 -11.61 13.73
CA ASN A 71 -1.02 -12.98 14.07
C ASN A 71 -1.74 -13.43 15.34
#